data_AF-A0A022QTP8-F1
#
_entry.id   AF-A0A022QTP8-F1
#
_cell.length_a   1.000
_cell.length_b   1.000
_cell.length_c   1.000
_cell.angle_alpha   90.00
_cell.angle_beta   90.00
_cell.angle_gamma   90.00
#
_symmetry.space_group_name_H-M   'P 1'
#
loop_
_entity.id
_entity.type
_entity.pdbx_description
1 polymer ?
#
loop_
_entity_poly.entity_id
_entity_poly.type
_entity_poly.pdbx_seq_one_letter_code
_entity_poly.pdbx_strand_id
1 'polypeptide(L)'
;LLVASLIHRILKLRGVPEKLRTYSTMVWLFNPFTITIGTRGNPNNHFVQAAFWYGLVVHLRIYPIIYALPIILVLDPLHFQSGKKPALVDWIFATVAGSTFLVFTGLCFFLYGWEFLHEALLYHLTRTDPRHNFSIYFYHIYLHYEREFSILEKLVSFLPQFTVQLVLIYRFALDLPFCLFLQTLAFVAFNKVITAQYFVWFFCLLPLILPWSKMELKWKGLGCISLWIGAQTHWLLWGYLLEFRGKNVFFQLWMASLFFLAANAFVIINVIRSHLYCPLFKKSQSNSGDGLKAE
;
A
#
# COMPACT_ATOMS: atom_id res chain seq x y z
N LEU A 1 -0.26 4.28 -21.32
CA LEU A 1 0.99 4.25 -22.11
C LEU A 1 2.22 4.79 -21.35
N LEU A 2 2.18 5.99 -20.75
CA LEU A 2 3.32 6.54 -20.00
C LEU A 2 3.70 5.74 -18.74
N VAL A 3 2.74 5.37 -17.89
CA VAL A 3 3.01 4.53 -16.71
C VAL A 3 3.53 3.14 -17.13
N ALA A 4 3.01 2.59 -18.21
CA ALA A 4 3.52 1.36 -18.82
C ALA A 4 5.00 1.52 -19.26
N SER A 5 5.36 2.65 -19.88
CA SER A 5 6.74 3.00 -20.21
C SER A 5 7.61 3.18 -18.95
N LEU A 6 7.07 3.79 -17.89
CA LEU A 6 7.76 3.97 -16.61
C LEU A 6 8.00 2.62 -15.92
N ILE A 7 7.00 1.74 -15.86
CA ILE A 7 7.13 0.36 -15.38
C ILE A 7 8.20 -0.35 -16.21
N HIS A 8 8.11 -0.31 -17.54
CA HIS A 8 9.10 -0.94 -18.41
C HIS A 8 10.52 -0.41 -18.15
N ARG A 9 10.67 0.90 -17.93
CA ARG A 9 11.96 1.53 -17.61
C ARG A 9 12.47 1.14 -16.23
N ILE A 10 11.61 1.09 -15.21
CA ILE A 10 11.95 0.60 -13.86
C ILE A 10 12.41 -0.86 -13.95
N LEU A 11 11.65 -1.72 -14.63
CA LEU A 11 12.00 -3.13 -14.81
C LEU A 11 13.31 -3.29 -15.59
N LYS A 12 13.57 -2.44 -16.60
CA LYS A 12 14.84 -2.40 -17.34
C LYS A 12 16.00 -2.00 -16.43
N LEU A 13 15.84 -0.96 -15.60
CA LEU A 13 16.85 -0.52 -14.63
C LEU A 13 17.12 -1.58 -13.55
N ARG A 14 16.10 -2.37 -13.19
CA ARG A 14 16.25 -3.51 -12.26
C ARG A 14 16.80 -4.79 -12.93
N GLY A 15 17.22 -4.74 -14.19
CA GLY A 15 17.86 -5.87 -14.89
C GLY A 15 16.91 -7.00 -15.30
N VAL A 16 15.61 -6.75 -15.39
CA VAL A 16 14.62 -7.78 -15.76
C VAL A 16 14.70 -8.11 -17.26
N PRO A 17 14.67 -9.41 -17.65
CA PRO A 17 14.67 -9.85 -19.05
C PRO A 17 13.48 -9.30 -19.85
N GLU A 18 13.70 -8.96 -21.11
CA GLU A 18 12.74 -8.24 -21.96
C GLU A 18 11.35 -8.90 -22.04
N LYS A 19 11.31 -10.23 -22.22
CA LYS A 19 10.06 -11.00 -22.27
C LYS A 19 9.21 -10.79 -21.01
N LEU A 20 9.83 -10.80 -19.84
CA LEU A 20 9.16 -10.63 -18.54
C LEU A 20 8.75 -9.17 -18.31
N ARG A 21 9.54 -8.20 -18.77
CA ARG A 21 9.14 -6.78 -18.78
C ARG A 21 7.88 -6.57 -19.61
N THR A 22 7.82 -7.16 -20.80
CA THR A 22 6.68 -7.03 -21.71
C THR A 22 5.42 -7.63 -21.10
N TYR A 23 5.49 -8.83 -20.50
CA TYR A 23 4.36 -9.41 -19.78
C TYR A 23 3.89 -8.54 -18.61
N SER A 24 4.79 -8.07 -17.74
CA SER A 24 4.41 -7.14 -16.65
C SER A 24 3.76 -5.86 -17.17
N THR A 25 4.30 -5.30 -18.26
CA THR A 25 3.77 -4.08 -18.87
C THR A 25 2.39 -4.32 -19.49
N MET A 26 2.16 -5.50 -20.09
CA MET A 26 0.86 -5.95 -20.61
C MET A 26 -0.14 -6.16 -19.48
N VAL A 27 0.24 -6.84 -18.40
CA VAL A 27 -0.63 -7.03 -17.22
C VAL A 27 -1.06 -5.68 -16.64
N TRP A 28 -0.20 -4.67 -16.65
CA TRP A 28 -0.60 -3.31 -16.30
C TRP A 28 -1.52 -2.70 -17.37
N LEU A 29 -1.09 -2.62 -18.64
CA LEU A 29 -1.85 -1.96 -19.71
C LEU A 29 -3.25 -2.53 -19.93
N PHE A 30 -3.42 -3.83 -19.77
CA PHE A 30 -4.69 -4.53 -19.99
C PHE A 30 -5.46 -4.78 -18.68
N ASN A 31 -4.98 -4.26 -17.54
CA ASN A 31 -5.77 -4.30 -16.32
C ASN A 31 -6.87 -3.23 -16.39
N PRO A 32 -8.16 -3.63 -16.42
CA PRO A 32 -9.29 -2.72 -16.62
C PRO A 32 -9.39 -1.63 -15.54
N PHE A 33 -8.76 -1.81 -14.38
CA PHE A 33 -8.75 -0.84 -13.29
C PHE A 33 -7.63 0.21 -13.39
N THR A 34 -6.59 -0.04 -14.19
CA THR A 34 -5.41 0.85 -14.29
C THR A 34 -5.43 1.73 -15.54
N ILE A 35 -6.23 1.37 -16.55
CA ILE A 35 -6.43 2.13 -17.79
C ILE A 35 -6.96 3.55 -17.51
N THR A 36 -7.64 3.75 -16.38
CA THR A 36 -8.35 4.99 -16.04
C THR A 36 -7.51 6.06 -15.34
N ILE A 37 -6.26 5.80 -14.95
CA ILE A 37 -5.46 6.76 -14.14
C ILE A 37 -4.05 6.93 -14.68
N GLY A 38 -3.72 8.14 -15.15
CA GLY A 38 -2.32 8.58 -15.28
C GLY A 38 -2.10 9.82 -16.16
N THR A 39 -1.68 10.94 -15.55
CA THR A 39 -1.14 12.12 -16.23
C THR A 39 0.34 12.36 -15.89
N ARG A 40 0.97 13.20 -16.71
CA ARG A 40 2.39 13.32 -17.10
C ARG A 40 3.36 13.78 -16.00
N GLY A 41 4.66 13.52 -16.23
CA GLY A 41 5.79 14.19 -15.58
C GLY A 41 7.01 14.31 -16.51
N ASN A 42 7.62 15.50 -16.56
CA ASN A 42 8.81 15.87 -17.35
C ASN A 42 10.08 15.67 -16.48
N PRO A 43 11.22 15.19 -17.01
CA PRO A 43 12.38 14.83 -16.21
C PRO A 43 13.39 15.98 -16.19
N ASN A 44 13.45 16.78 -15.11
CA ASN A 44 14.66 17.49 -14.70
C ASN A 44 14.52 17.94 -13.23
N ASN A 45 15.52 17.56 -12.42
CA ASN A 45 15.57 17.60 -10.95
C ASN A 45 14.67 16.58 -10.22
N HIS A 46 14.90 15.29 -10.50
CA HIS A 46 14.03 14.16 -10.14
C HIS A 46 13.70 14.03 -8.65
N PHE A 47 14.57 14.44 -7.73
CA PHE A 47 14.38 14.16 -6.31
C PHE A 47 13.40 15.13 -5.63
N VAL A 48 13.65 16.44 -5.74
CA VAL A 48 12.77 17.48 -5.21
C VAL A 48 11.41 17.45 -5.91
N GLN A 49 11.41 17.20 -7.23
CA GLN A 49 10.17 17.04 -7.99
C GLN A 49 9.37 15.80 -7.54
N ALA A 50 10.03 14.66 -7.29
CA ALA A 50 9.35 13.48 -6.75
C ALA A 50 8.78 13.72 -5.34
N ALA A 51 9.53 14.41 -4.48
CA ALA A 51 9.06 14.80 -3.14
C ALA A 51 7.83 15.72 -3.21
N PHE A 52 7.86 16.73 -4.08
CA PHE A 52 6.74 17.63 -4.33
C PHE A 52 5.50 16.86 -4.81
N TRP A 53 5.63 16.04 -5.86
CA TRP A 53 4.51 15.25 -6.39
C TRP A 53 3.99 14.24 -5.36
N TYR A 54 4.87 13.65 -4.56
CA TYR A 54 4.46 12.75 -3.47
C TYR A 54 3.63 13.50 -2.42
N GLY A 55 4.10 14.66 -1.94
CA GLY A 55 3.35 15.50 -1.01
C GLY A 55 1.98 15.94 -1.56
N LEU A 56 1.92 16.31 -2.83
CA LEU A 56 0.67 16.65 -3.50
C LEU A 56 -0.28 15.45 -3.61
N VAL A 57 0.23 14.26 -3.96
CA VAL A 57 -0.57 13.03 -4.03
C VAL A 57 -1.16 12.67 -2.66
N VAL A 58 -0.37 12.79 -1.58
CA VAL A 58 -0.83 12.56 -0.21
C VAL A 58 -1.90 13.58 0.22
N HIS A 59 -1.77 14.84 -0.20
CA HIS A 59 -2.80 15.85 0.03
C HIS A 59 -4.12 15.51 -0.69
N LEU A 60 -4.05 15.10 -1.97
CA LEU A 60 -5.23 14.75 -2.76
C LEU A 60 -5.91 13.46 -2.29
N ARG A 61 -5.13 12.49 -1.81
CA ARG A 61 -5.62 11.26 -1.20
C ARG A 61 -4.68 10.88 -0.08
N ILE A 62 -5.19 10.74 1.14
CA ILE A 62 -4.34 10.53 2.32
C ILE A 62 -3.64 9.16 2.37
N TYR A 63 -4.23 8.10 1.79
CA TYR A 63 -3.72 6.73 1.97
C TYR A 63 -2.24 6.49 1.57
N PRO A 64 -1.65 7.14 0.54
CA PRO A 64 -0.24 6.96 0.17
C PRO A 64 0.73 7.44 1.27
N ILE A 65 0.25 8.08 2.34
CA ILE A 65 1.05 8.42 3.52
C ILE A 65 1.74 7.20 4.13
N ILE A 66 1.16 6.00 3.98
CA ILE A 66 1.78 4.75 4.48
C ILE A 66 3.13 4.45 3.80
N TYR A 67 3.38 5.02 2.62
CA TYR A 67 4.62 4.87 1.87
C TYR A 67 5.73 5.82 2.31
N ALA A 68 5.43 6.84 3.14
CA ALA A 68 6.38 7.89 3.49
C ALA A 68 7.61 7.31 4.19
N LEU A 69 7.38 6.49 5.22
CA LEU A 69 8.45 5.91 6.03
C LEU A 69 9.38 4.98 5.22
N PRO A 70 8.92 3.98 4.46
CA PRO A 70 9.83 3.14 3.66
C PRO A 70 10.54 3.93 2.57
N ILE A 71 9.94 4.97 1.98
CA ILE A 71 10.63 5.85 1.04
C ILE A 71 11.80 6.57 1.74
N ILE A 72 11.55 7.17 2.90
CA ILE A 72 12.61 7.85 3.69
C ILE A 72 13.73 6.86 4.06
N LEU A 73 13.40 5.66 4.53
CA LEU A 73 14.38 4.64 4.92
C LEU A 73 15.24 4.13 3.76
N VAL A 74 14.70 4.12 2.53
CA VAL A 74 15.45 3.70 1.34
C VAL A 74 16.37 4.81 0.84
N LEU A 75 15.94 6.07 0.99
CA LEU A 75 16.73 7.23 0.59
C LEU A 75 17.90 7.49 1.54
N ASP A 76 17.78 7.08 2.80
CA ASP A 76 18.87 7.12 3.79
C ASP A 76 19.15 5.71 4.36
N PRO A 77 19.90 4.86 3.63
CA PRO A 77 20.26 3.52 4.11
C PRO A 77 21.28 3.53 5.28
N LEU A 78 21.77 4.70 5.72
CA LEU A 78 22.75 4.82 6.81
C LEU A 78 22.10 4.95 8.20
N HIS A 79 20.80 5.28 8.28
CA HIS A 79 20.08 5.53 9.54
C HIS A 79 19.99 4.32 10.49
N PHE A 80 20.10 3.10 9.98
CA PHE A 80 20.07 1.86 10.80
C PHE A 80 21.47 1.26 11.07
N GLN A 81 22.54 1.97 10.73
CA GLN A 81 23.89 1.64 11.24
C GLN A 81 24.08 2.32 12.60
N SER A 82 24.13 1.53 13.67
CA SER A 82 24.42 2.02 15.01
C SER A 82 25.69 2.89 15.01
N GLY A 83 25.58 4.14 15.45
CA GLY A 83 26.72 5.04 15.67
C GLY A 83 26.98 6.15 14.65
N LYS A 84 26.16 6.32 13.59
CA LYS A 84 26.28 7.45 12.64
C LYS A 84 25.15 8.47 12.82
N LYS A 85 25.48 9.76 12.88
CA LYS A 85 24.48 10.85 12.85
C LYS A 85 23.90 10.95 11.44
N PRO A 86 22.58 11.15 11.30
CA PRO A 86 21.96 11.32 9.99
C PRO A 86 22.41 12.62 9.33
N ALA A 87 22.71 12.59 8.04
CA ALA A 87 23.19 13.77 7.33
C ALA A 87 22.01 14.67 6.92
N LEU A 88 22.22 15.99 6.90
CA LEU A 88 21.20 16.99 6.58
C LEU A 88 20.59 16.85 5.16
N VAL A 89 21.26 16.14 4.25
CA VAL A 89 20.79 15.86 2.88
C VAL A 89 19.58 14.90 2.88
N ASP A 90 19.47 14.06 3.92
CA ASP A 90 18.50 12.96 3.99
C ASP A 90 17.06 13.42 4.29
N TRP A 91 16.89 14.65 4.82
CA TRP A 91 15.58 15.21 5.14
C TRP A 91 14.96 16.04 4.01
N ILE A 92 15.67 16.26 2.89
CA ILE A 92 15.15 17.09 1.79
C ILE A 92 13.84 16.49 1.23
N PHE A 93 13.74 15.17 1.09
CA PHE A 93 12.50 14.54 0.63
C PHE A 93 11.35 14.79 1.61
N ALA A 94 11.58 14.50 2.89
CA ALA A 94 10.55 14.63 3.94
C ALA A 94 10.10 16.09 4.12
N THR A 95 11.04 17.04 4.09
CA THR A 95 10.75 18.48 4.22
C THR A 95 10.00 19.01 3.00
N VAL A 96 10.40 18.66 1.77
CA VAL A 96 9.70 19.09 0.55
C VAL A 96 8.31 18.44 0.46
N ALA A 97 8.19 17.14 0.70
CA ALA A 97 6.90 16.45 0.67
C ALA A 97 5.96 16.97 1.78
N GLY A 98 6.47 17.10 3.01
CA GLY A 98 5.72 17.59 4.16
C GLY A 98 5.29 19.05 4.00
N SER A 99 6.18 19.93 3.54
CA SER A 99 5.83 21.33 3.25
C SER A 99 4.80 21.44 2.14
N THR A 100 4.93 20.65 1.06
CA THR A 100 3.92 20.61 0.00
C THR A 100 2.55 20.18 0.56
N PHE A 101 2.50 19.10 1.33
CA PHE A 101 1.26 18.66 1.98
C PHE A 101 0.64 19.75 2.88
N LEU A 102 1.45 20.38 3.73
CA LEU A 102 0.98 21.40 4.67
C LEU A 102 0.53 22.69 3.97
N VAL A 103 1.26 23.15 2.95
CA VAL A 103 0.89 24.36 2.18
C VAL A 103 -0.44 24.16 1.48
N PHE A 104 -0.61 23.06 0.73
CA PHE A 104 -1.88 22.82 0.03
C PHE A 104 -3.05 22.56 1.00
N THR A 105 -2.80 21.85 2.10
CA THR A 105 -3.81 21.66 3.16
C THR A 105 -4.19 22.99 3.82
N GLY A 106 -3.20 23.86 4.09
CA GLY A 106 -3.42 25.20 4.64
C GLY A 106 -4.17 26.12 3.68
N LEU A 107 -3.87 26.06 2.37
CA LEU A 107 -4.59 26.78 1.34
C LEU A 107 -6.06 26.33 1.26
N CYS A 108 -6.32 25.02 1.23
CA CYS A 108 -7.70 24.50 1.25
C CYS A 108 -8.42 24.84 2.55
N PHE A 109 -7.75 24.77 3.71
CA PHE A 109 -8.32 25.20 4.98
C PHE A 109 -8.64 26.69 5.00
N PHE A 110 -7.80 27.54 4.40
CA PHE A 110 -8.09 28.96 4.25
C PHE A 110 -9.33 29.22 3.39
N LEU A 111 -9.53 28.43 2.33
CA LEU A 111 -10.67 28.59 1.41
C LEU A 111 -11.98 27.98 1.95
N TYR A 112 -11.92 26.84 2.64
CA TYR A 112 -13.08 26.02 2.98
C TYR A 112 -13.26 25.79 4.50
N GLY A 113 -12.33 26.26 5.33
CA GLY A 113 -12.42 26.19 6.78
C GLY A 113 -12.38 24.77 7.37
N TRP A 114 -13.04 24.62 8.52
CA TRP A 114 -13.08 23.38 9.29
C TRP A 114 -13.76 22.22 8.57
N GLU A 115 -14.74 22.48 7.71
CA GLU A 115 -15.43 21.45 6.94
C GLU A 115 -14.45 20.66 6.06
N PHE A 116 -13.55 21.35 5.36
CA PHE A 116 -12.50 20.69 4.58
C PHE A 116 -11.60 19.83 5.46
N LEU A 117 -11.08 20.38 6.57
CA LEU A 117 -10.15 19.66 7.43
C LEU A 117 -10.80 18.44 8.08
N HIS A 118 -12.08 18.54 8.45
CA HIS A 118 -12.85 17.42 8.95
C HIS A 118 -13.04 16.36 7.88
N GLU A 119 -13.69 16.68 6.76
CA GLU A 119 -14.08 15.71 5.74
C GLU A 119 -12.88 15.09 5.01
N ALA A 120 -11.85 15.89 4.69
CA ALA A 120 -10.71 15.43 3.91
C ALA A 120 -9.67 14.65 4.74
N LEU A 121 -9.56 14.91 6.05
CA LEU A 121 -8.47 14.36 6.88
C LEU A 121 -8.99 13.69 8.16
N LEU A 122 -9.64 14.44 9.06
CA LEU A 122 -9.95 13.95 10.42
C LEU A 122 -11.06 12.89 10.44
N TYR A 123 -12.02 12.99 9.53
CA TYR A 123 -13.10 12.04 9.39
C TYR A 123 -12.55 10.63 9.15
N HIS A 124 -11.46 10.48 8.39
CA HIS A 124 -10.86 9.16 8.15
C HIS A 124 -10.30 8.48 9.40
N LEU A 125 -9.86 9.25 10.41
CA LEU A 125 -9.40 8.71 11.69
C LEU A 125 -10.57 8.21 12.54
N THR A 126 -11.71 8.89 12.49
CA THR A 126 -12.86 8.55 13.35
C THR A 126 -13.97 7.79 12.63
N ARG A 127 -13.85 7.60 11.31
CA ARG A 127 -14.85 6.95 10.46
C ARG A 127 -15.22 5.58 11.00
N THR A 128 -16.52 5.35 11.11
CA THR A 128 -17.14 4.08 11.45
C THR A 128 -18.21 3.82 10.41
N ASP A 129 -18.17 2.65 9.79
CA ASP A 129 -19.12 2.28 8.76
C ASP A 129 -19.58 0.85 9.03
N PRO A 130 -20.80 0.65 9.58
CA PRO A 130 -21.31 -0.69 9.85
C PRO A 130 -21.86 -1.36 8.59
N ARG A 131 -22.18 -0.60 7.54
CA ARG A 131 -22.75 -1.12 6.30
C ARG A 131 -21.67 -1.33 5.26
N HIS A 132 -21.86 -2.33 4.40
CA HIS A 132 -20.95 -2.62 3.28
C HIS A 132 -19.45 -2.70 3.66
N ASN A 133 -19.17 -3.08 4.91
CA ASN A 133 -17.84 -3.09 5.48
C ASN A 133 -17.36 -4.53 5.64
N PHE A 134 -16.39 -4.94 4.83
CA PHE A 134 -15.81 -6.29 4.85
C PHE A 134 -15.01 -6.59 6.12
N SER A 135 -14.72 -5.57 6.92
CA SER A 135 -13.90 -5.70 8.11
C SER A 135 -14.62 -6.41 9.24
N ILE A 136 -13.86 -7.17 10.03
CA ILE A 136 -14.36 -7.86 11.23
C ILE A 136 -15.00 -6.91 12.25
N TYR A 137 -14.65 -5.62 12.18
CA TYR A 137 -15.15 -4.58 13.07
C TYR A 137 -16.60 -4.17 12.75
N PHE A 138 -17.14 -4.45 11.56
CA PHE A 138 -18.46 -3.94 11.17
C PHE A 138 -19.54 -4.35 12.17
N TYR A 139 -19.50 -5.59 12.67
CA TYR A 139 -20.54 -6.12 13.56
C TYR A 139 -20.46 -5.48 14.94
N HIS A 140 -19.25 -5.28 15.45
CA HIS A 140 -19.03 -4.54 16.69
C HIS A 140 -19.48 -3.08 16.58
N ILE A 141 -19.18 -2.43 15.45
CA ILE A 141 -19.62 -1.06 15.15
C ILE A 141 -21.15 -1.00 15.06
N TYR A 142 -21.79 -1.99 14.43
CA TYR A 142 -23.23 -2.08 14.29
C TYR A 142 -23.95 -2.18 15.65
N LEU A 143 -23.49 -3.08 16.52
CA LEU A 143 -24.09 -3.29 17.84
C LEU A 143 -23.99 -2.07 18.77
N HIS A 144 -22.99 -1.22 18.53
CA HIS A 144 -22.75 0.00 19.32
C HIS A 144 -23.05 1.26 18.50
N TYR A 145 -23.86 1.18 17.45
CA TYR A 145 -24.13 2.33 16.59
C TYR A 145 -24.78 3.49 17.37
N GLU A 146 -25.65 3.18 18.33
CA GLU A 146 -26.32 4.17 19.19
C GLU A 146 -25.42 4.67 20.33
N ARG A 147 -24.40 3.91 20.70
CA ARG A 147 -23.45 4.29 21.75
C ARG A 147 -22.22 4.89 21.09
N GLU A 148 -22.09 6.22 21.12
CA GLU A 148 -20.93 6.87 20.55
C GLU A 148 -19.62 6.31 21.13
N PHE A 149 -18.81 5.69 20.27
CA PHE A 149 -17.48 5.25 20.66
C PHE A 149 -16.62 6.44 21.07
N SER A 150 -15.90 6.27 22.17
CA SER A 150 -14.87 7.22 22.57
C SER A 150 -13.77 7.31 21.50
N ILE A 151 -13.08 8.45 21.47
CA ILE A 151 -11.94 8.66 20.55
C ILE A 151 -10.87 7.57 20.79
N LEU A 152 -10.65 7.17 22.04
CA LEU A 152 -9.67 6.15 22.39
C LEU A 152 -10.01 4.79 21.76
N GLU A 153 -11.27 4.33 21.86
CA GLU A 153 -11.71 3.07 21.24
C GLU A 153 -11.52 3.09 19.73
N LYS A 154 -11.86 4.22 19.08
CA LYS A 154 -11.64 4.41 17.64
C LYS A 154 -10.15 4.35 17.29
N LEU A 155 -9.28 4.92 18.11
CA LEU A 155 -7.82 4.89 17.89
C LEU A 155 -7.20 3.52 18.14
N VAL A 156 -7.64 2.79 19.17
CA VAL A 156 -7.16 1.43 19.47
C VAL A 156 -7.42 0.48 18.30
N SER A 157 -8.52 0.67 17.55
CA SER A 157 -8.80 -0.14 16.36
C SER A 157 -7.74 -0.02 15.24
N PHE A 158 -6.90 1.02 15.27
CA PHE A 158 -5.77 1.15 14.33
C PHE A 158 -4.53 0.38 14.77
N LEU A 159 -4.43 -0.05 16.03
CA LEU A 159 -3.22 -0.65 16.57
C LEU A 159 -2.77 -1.90 15.80
N PRO A 160 -3.66 -2.86 15.43
CA PRO A 160 -3.25 -4.02 14.63
C PRO A 160 -2.74 -3.60 13.25
N GLN A 161 -3.45 -2.69 12.58
CA GLN A 161 -3.07 -2.17 11.27
C GLN A 161 -1.71 -1.49 11.32
N PHE A 162 -1.51 -0.58 12.28
CA PHE A 162 -0.26 0.15 12.49
C PHE A 162 0.92 -0.79 12.79
N THR A 163 0.70 -1.79 13.65
CA THR A 163 1.72 -2.79 14.00
C THR A 163 2.16 -3.58 12.76
N VAL A 164 1.21 -4.06 11.95
CA VAL A 164 1.55 -4.79 10.72
C VAL A 164 2.31 -3.90 9.73
N GLN A 165 1.92 -2.62 9.60
CA GLN A 165 2.66 -1.68 8.73
C GLN A 165 4.12 -1.53 9.18
N LEU A 166 4.37 -1.29 10.47
CA LEU A 166 5.74 -1.15 10.99
C LEU A 166 6.59 -2.41 10.77
N VAL A 167 6.02 -3.60 11.01
CA VAL A 167 6.71 -4.87 10.79
C VAL A 167 7.10 -5.06 9.33
N LEU A 168 6.20 -4.72 8.40
CA LEU A 168 6.47 -4.83 6.96
C LEU A 168 7.53 -3.84 6.49
N ILE A 169 7.50 -2.60 7.01
CA ILE A 169 8.51 -1.58 6.73
C ILE A 169 9.88 -2.06 7.21
N TYR A 170 9.98 -2.47 8.48
CA TYR A 170 11.24 -2.96 9.05
C TYR A 170 11.82 -4.13 8.25
N ARG A 171 10.97 -5.06 7.79
CA ARG A 171 11.43 -6.25 7.09
C ARG A 171 11.77 -6.02 5.62
N PHE A 172 11.03 -5.17 4.92
CA PHE A 172 11.04 -5.10 3.45
C PHE A 172 11.35 -3.73 2.87
N ALA A 173 11.56 -2.66 3.65
CA ALA A 173 11.75 -1.30 3.13
C ALA A 173 12.78 -1.24 1.99
N LEU A 174 13.91 -1.95 2.11
CA LEU A 174 14.97 -1.98 1.11
C LEU A 174 14.55 -2.57 -0.26
N ASP A 175 13.53 -3.42 -0.32
CA ASP A 175 12.86 -3.82 -1.56
C ASP A 175 11.57 -2.99 -1.73
N LEU A 176 11.77 -1.69 -2.02
CA LEU A 176 10.71 -0.69 -1.96
C LEU A 176 9.44 -1.10 -2.72
N PRO A 177 9.45 -1.51 -4.00
CA PRO A 177 8.21 -1.85 -4.71
C PRO A 177 7.44 -3.01 -4.06
N PHE A 178 8.17 -3.97 -3.49
CA PHE A 178 7.57 -5.08 -2.76
C PHE A 178 7.01 -4.62 -1.41
N CYS A 179 7.72 -3.77 -0.69
CA CYS A 179 7.24 -3.14 0.55
C CYS A 179 5.95 -2.37 0.31
N LEU A 180 5.91 -1.46 -0.68
CA LEU A 180 4.72 -0.68 -1.00
C LEU A 180 3.52 -1.58 -1.35
N PHE A 181 3.75 -2.65 -2.13
CA PHE A 181 2.71 -3.62 -2.46
C PHE A 181 2.15 -4.30 -1.20
N LEU A 182 3.02 -4.87 -0.35
CA LEU A 182 2.60 -5.55 0.88
C LEU A 182 1.94 -4.60 1.88
N GLN A 183 2.46 -3.39 2.03
CA GLN A 183 1.84 -2.36 2.85
C GLN A 183 0.42 -2.06 2.40
N THR A 184 0.19 -1.93 1.10
CA THR A 184 -1.16 -1.65 0.56
C THR A 184 -2.10 -2.82 0.79
N LEU A 185 -1.66 -4.05 0.53
CA LEU A 185 -2.47 -5.25 0.72
C LEU A 185 -2.82 -5.45 2.21
N ALA A 186 -1.85 -5.27 3.10
CA ALA A 186 -2.05 -5.34 4.55
C ALA A 186 -2.89 -4.15 5.07
N PHE A 187 -2.71 -2.95 4.51
CA PHE A 187 -3.50 -1.78 4.89
C PHE A 187 -4.97 -2.03 4.64
N VAL A 188 -5.32 -2.61 3.49
CA VAL A 188 -6.70 -2.97 3.17
C VAL A 188 -7.19 -4.10 4.08
N ALA A 189 -6.42 -5.18 4.23
CA ALA A 189 -6.84 -6.35 5.01
C ALA A 189 -7.12 -6.04 6.49
N PHE A 190 -6.32 -5.15 7.10
CA PHE A 190 -6.43 -4.80 8.52
C PHE A 190 -7.15 -3.46 8.77
N ASN A 191 -7.77 -2.85 7.74
CA ASN A 191 -8.51 -1.61 7.95
C ASN A 191 -9.79 -1.86 8.75
N LYS A 192 -10.15 -0.92 9.63
CA LYS A 192 -11.43 -0.94 10.34
C LYS A 192 -12.65 -0.80 9.43
N VAL A 193 -12.50 -0.09 8.31
CA VAL A 193 -13.55 0.13 7.31
C VAL A 193 -12.98 -0.29 5.96
N ILE A 194 -13.50 -1.39 5.41
CA ILE A 194 -13.06 -1.95 4.14
C ILE A 194 -14.23 -1.89 3.15
N THR A 195 -14.04 -1.15 2.07
CA THR A 195 -14.99 -1.09 0.95
C THR A 195 -14.40 -1.74 -0.29
N ALA A 196 -15.24 -2.20 -1.22
CA ALA A 196 -14.80 -2.87 -2.44
C ALA A 196 -13.87 -2.00 -3.31
N GLN A 197 -13.98 -0.67 -3.22
CA GLN A 197 -13.11 0.27 -3.93
C GLN A 197 -11.63 0.11 -3.53
N TYR A 198 -11.33 -0.36 -2.31
CA TYR A 198 -9.95 -0.46 -1.83
C TYR A 198 -9.16 -1.56 -2.56
N PHE A 199 -9.84 -2.54 -3.13
CA PHE A 199 -9.21 -3.68 -3.78
C PHE A 199 -8.42 -3.30 -5.04
N VAL A 200 -8.72 -2.14 -5.64
CA VAL A 200 -7.96 -1.67 -6.81
C VAL A 200 -6.60 -1.07 -6.45
N TRP A 201 -6.36 -0.73 -5.17
CA TRP A 201 -5.19 0.04 -4.76
C TRP A 201 -3.88 -0.72 -4.95
N PHE A 202 -3.85 -2.03 -4.69
CA PHE A 202 -2.64 -2.83 -4.85
C PHE A 202 -2.47 -3.38 -6.28
N PHE A 203 -3.52 -3.33 -7.13
CA PHE A 203 -3.43 -3.80 -8.51
C PHE A 203 -2.48 -2.95 -9.37
N CYS A 204 -2.33 -1.66 -9.09
CA CYS A 204 -1.37 -0.82 -9.79
C CYS A 204 0.10 -1.19 -9.45
N LEU A 205 0.34 -1.81 -8.30
CA LEU A 205 1.65 -2.23 -7.81
C LEU A 205 1.99 -3.68 -8.18
N LEU A 206 0.98 -4.53 -8.43
CA LEU A 206 1.16 -5.95 -8.76
C LEU A 206 2.17 -6.19 -9.92
N PRO A 207 2.12 -5.46 -11.05
CA PRO A 207 3.05 -5.67 -12.17
C PRO A 207 4.52 -5.43 -11.83
N LEU A 208 4.79 -4.59 -10.82
CA LEU A 208 6.14 -4.27 -10.35
C LEU A 208 6.74 -5.38 -9.48
N ILE A 209 5.95 -6.31 -8.96
CA ILE A 209 6.43 -7.41 -8.12
C ILE A 209 6.43 -8.76 -8.86
N LEU A 210 5.60 -8.92 -9.90
CA LEU A 210 5.46 -10.18 -10.63
C LEU A 210 6.80 -10.79 -11.11
N PRO A 211 7.76 -10.01 -11.67
CA PRO A 211 9.03 -10.58 -12.13
C PRO A 211 9.89 -11.21 -11.04
N TRP A 212 9.69 -10.79 -9.79
CA TRP A 212 10.42 -11.27 -8.62
C TRP A 212 9.62 -12.30 -7.82
N SER A 213 8.48 -12.75 -8.33
CA SER A 213 7.71 -13.81 -7.71
C SER A 213 8.05 -15.16 -8.35
N LYS A 214 8.45 -16.13 -7.52
CA LYS A 214 8.46 -17.56 -7.88
C LYS A 214 7.06 -18.15 -7.98
N MET A 215 6.03 -17.37 -7.66
CA MET A 215 4.65 -17.80 -7.78
C MET A 215 4.27 -17.83 -9.27
N GLU A 216 4.61 -18.94 -9.94
CA GLU A 216 4.12 -19.18 -11.29
C GLU A 216 2.58 -19.17 -11.28
N LEU A 217 1.98 -18.60 -12.33
CA LEU A 217 0.52 -18.53 -12.58
C LEU A 217 -0.13 -19.91 -12.84
N LYS A 218 0.48 -20.98 -12.33
CA LYS A 218 -0.07 -22.34 -12.30
C LYS A 218 -1.02 -22.45 -11.10
N TRP A 219 -0.87 -23.45 -10.26
CA TRP A 219 -1.84 -23.76 -9.21
C TRP A 219 -1.79 -22.84 -7.99
N LYS A 220 -0.61 -22.39 -7.56
CA LYS A 220 -0.48 -21.54 -6.35
C LYS A 220 -1.02 -20.12 -6.58
N GLY A 221 -0.62 -19.49 -7.70
CA GLY A 221 -1.11 -18.17 -8.07
C GLY A 221 -2.61 -18.18 -8.35
N LEU A 222 -3.09 -19.13 -9.15
CA LEU A 222 -4.52 -19.29 -9.42
C LEU A 222 -5.30 -19.60 -8.14
N GLY A 223 -4.76 -20.44 -7.25
CA GLY A 223 -5.37 -20.73 -5.94
C GLY A 223 -5.52 -19.48 -5.06
N CYS A 224 -4.51 -18.61 -5.01
CA CYS A 224 -4.58 -17.34 -4.27
C CYS A 224 -5.64 -16.40 -4.87
N ILE A 225 -5.69 -16.29 -6.20
CA ILE A 225 -6.67 -15.46 -6.91
C ILE A 225 -8.09 -16.00 -6.67
N SER A 226 -8.30 -17.29 -6.85
CA SER A 226 -9.60 -17.94 -6.64
C SER A 226 -10.07 -17.85 -5.20
N LEU A 227 -9.17 -18.04 -4.22
CA LEU A 227 -9.49 -17.85 -2.80
C LEU A 227 -9.89 -16.39 -2.51
N TRP A 228 -9.13 -15.43 -3.04
CA TRP A 228 -9.38 -14.01 -2.83
C TRP A 228 -10.71 -13.55 -3.45
N ILE A 229 -11.01 -13.98 -4.69
CA ILE A 229 -12.30 -13.73 -5.34
C ILE A 229 -13.42 -14.44 -4.58
N GLY A 230 -13.22 -15.71 -4.22
CA GLY A 230 -14.19 -16.52 -3.49
C GLY A 230 -14.59 -15.91 -2.15
N ALA A 231 -13.63 -15.39 -1.39
CA ALA A 231 -13.89 -14.71 -0.11
C ALA A 231 -14.76 -13.45 -0.30
N GLN A 232 -14.52 -12.66 -1.34
CA GLN A 232 -15.34 -11.48 -1.64
C GLN A 232 -16.75 -11.85 -2.06
N THR A 233 -16.88 -12.79 -3.01
CA THR A 233 -18.19 -13.23 -3.49
C THR A 233 -19.02 -13.87 -2.37
N HIS A 234 -18.37 -14.64 -1.49
CA HIS A 234 -18.99 -15.20 -0.30
C HIS A 234 -19.52 -14.11 0.64
N TRP A 235 -18.71 -13.08 0.92
CA TRP A 235 -19.15 -11.95 1.73
C TRP A 235 -20.31 -11.17 1.07
N LEU A 236 -20.21 -10.90 -0.23
CA LEU A 236 -21.23 -10.20 -1.00
C LEU A 236 -22.58 -10.94 -1.03
N LEU A 237 -22.56 -12.27 -1.04
CA LEU A 237 -23.78 -13.08 -0.94
C LEU A 237 -24.54 -12.76 0.37
N TRP A 238 -23.85 -12.78 1.51
CA TRP A 238 -24.45 -12.46 2.80
C TRP A 238 -24.88 -11.00 2.88
N GLY A 239 -24.05 -10.08 2.38
CA GLY A 239 -24.38 -8.66 2.32
C GLY A 239 -25.64 -8.39 1.49
N TYR A 240 -25.82 -9.11 0.38
CA TYR A 240 -27.03 -9.02 -0.43
C TYR A 240 -28.27 -9.53 0.30
N LEU A 241 -28.17 -10.66 0.99
CA LEU A 241 -29.27 -11.21 1.77
C LEU A 241 -29.69 -10.28 2.91
N LEU A 242 -28.72 -9.63 3.54
CA LEU A 242 -28.97 -8.66 4.60
C LEU A 242 -29.65 -7.40 4.04
N GLU A 243 -29.02 -6.72 3.08
CA GLU A 243 -29.43 -5.36 2.68
C GLU A 243 -30.58 -5.33 1.68
N PHE A 244 -30.63 -6.27 0.73
CA PHE A 244 -31.67 -6.26 -0.32
C PHE A 244 -32.81 -7.24 -0.05
N ARG A 245 -32.57 -8.32 0.70
CA ARG A 245 -33.60 -9.30 1.05
C ARG A 245 -34.11 -9.16 2.49
N GLY A 246 -33.53 -8.27 3.30
CA GLY A 246 -33.97 -8.01 4.67
C GLY A 246 -33.84 -9.21 5.61
N LYS A 247 -32.99 -10.20 5.28
CA LYS A 247 -32.80 -11.38 6.13
C LYS A 247 -31.82 -11.06 7.25
N ASN A 248 -32.14 -11.48 8.48
CA ASN A 248 -31.25 -11.34 9.63
C ASN A 248 -30.06 -12.33 9.54
N VAL A 249 -29.01 -11.96 8.82
CA VAL A 249 -27.79 -12.78 8.59
C VAL A 249 -26.52 -12.13 9.15
N PHE A 250 -26.63 -11.26 10.16
CA PHE A 250 -25.50 -10.50 10.73
C PHE A 250 -24.35 -11.41 11.20
N PHE A 251 -24.67 -12.52 11.87
CA PHE A 251 -23.66 -13.45 12.36
C PHE A 251 -22.91 -14.15 11.21
N GLN A 252 -23.62 -14.59 10.17
CA GLN A 252 -23.02 -15.22 8.99
C GLN A 252 -22.16 -14.22 8.21
N LEU A 253 -22.61 -12.96 8.10
CA LEU A 253 -21.82 -11.88 7.49
C LEU A 253 -20.55 -11.58 8.29
N TRP A 254 -20.62 -11.63 9.63
CA TRP A 254 -19.45 -11.51 10.50
C TRP A 254 -18.46 -12.67 10.32
N MET A 255 -18.96 -13.92 10.27
CA MET A 255 -18.13 -15.09 9.94
C MET A 255 -17.49 -14.97 8.55
N ALA A 256 -18.20 -14.44 7.56
CA ALA A 256 -17.64 -14.16 6.24
C ALA A 256 -16.54 -13.09 6.28
N SER A 257 -16.63 -12.11 7.20
CA SER A 257 -15.60 -11.08 7.41
C SER A 257 -14.33 -11.66 8.04
N LEU A 258 -14.47 -12.61 8.99
CA LEU A 258 -13.34 -13.37 9.53
C LEU A 258 -12.67 -14.21 8.44
N PHE A 259 -13.46 -14.91 7.63
CA PHE A 259 -12.94 -15.67 6.49
C PHE A 259 -12.22 -14.77 5.48
N PHE A 260 -12.78 -13.59 5.19
CA PHE A 260 -12.16 -12.60 4.32
C PHE A 260 -10.79 -12.13 4.86
N LEU A 261 -10.69 -11.83 6.16
CA LEU A 261 -9.42 -11.49 6.80
C LEU A 261 -8.40 -12.64 6.69
N ALA A 262 -8.83 -13.88 7.00
CA ALA A 262 -7.98 -15.06 6.92
C ALA A 262 -7.48 -15.32 5.48
N ALA A 263 -8.37 -15.17 4.48
CA ALA A 263 -8.02 -15.30 3.07
C ALA A 263 -6.99 -14.25 2.64
N ASN A 264 -7.16 -12.97 3.03
CA ASN A 264 -6.18 -11.92 2.72
C ASN A 264 -4.83 -12.18 3.43
N ALA A 265 -4.84 -12.61 4.70
CA ALA A 265 -3.63 -12.97 5.41
C ALA A 265 -2.90 -14.15 4.74
N PHE A 266 -3.64 -15.17 4.30
CA PHE A 266 -3.09 -16.30 3.55
C PHE A 266 -2.45 -15.84 2.23
N VAL A 267 -3.10 -14.95 1.47
CA VAL A 267 -2.53 -14.39 0.23
C VAL A 267 -1.26 -13.61 0.53
N ILE A 268 -1.25 -12.74 1.54
CA ILE A 268 -0.06 -11.98 1.98
C ILE A 268 1.10 -12.94 2.29
N ILE A 269 0.85 -13.99 3.08
CA ILE A 269 1.86 -14.99 3.47
C ILE A 269 2.41 -15.72 2.23
N ASN A 270 1.55 -16.13 1.30
CA ASN A 270 1.99 -16.83 0.09
C ASN A 270 2.81 -15.93 -0.84
N VAL A 271 2.43 -14.65 -0.97
CA VAL A 271 3.20 -13.65 -1.71
C VAL A 271 4.58 -13.47 -1.07
N ILE A 272 4.65 -13.32 0.25
CA ILE A 272 5.92 -13.21 0.99
C ILE A 272 6.81 -14.44 0.77
N ARG A 273 6.26 -15.64 0.94
CA ARG A 273 7.03 -16.90 0.79
C ARG A 273 7.51 -17.16 -0.63
N SER A 274 6.81 -16.62 -1.62
CA SER A 274 7.14 -16.79 -3.03
C SER A 274 8.00 -15.66 -3.59
N HIS A 275 8.29 -14.62 -2.80
CA HIS A 275 9.04 -13.46 -3.25
C HIS A 275 10.56 -13.71 -3.23
N LEU A 276 11.22 -13.29 -4.30
CA LEU A 276 12.68 -13.20 -4.38
C LEU A 276 13.11 -11.79 -4.00
N TYR A 277 13.67 -11.67 -2.81
CA TYR A 277 14.16 -10.39 -2.28
C TYR A 277 15.17 -9.74 -3.24
N CYS A 278 14.85 -8.53 -3.71
CA CYS A 278 15.68 -7.78 -4.64
C CYS A 278 15.78 -6.32 -4.19
N PRO A 279 16.78 -5.96 -3.36
CA PRO A 279 16.91 -4.62 -2.83
C PRO A 279 17.10 -3.60 -3.96
N LEU A 280 16.51 -2.41 -3.78
CA LEU A 280 16.51 -1.35 -4.80
C LEU A 280 17.94 -0.82 -5.05
N PHE A 281 18.78 -0.81 -4.01
CA PHE A 281 20.19 -0.52 -4.10
C PHE A 281 21.00 -1.80 -3.80
N LYS A 282 21.86 -2.21 -4.73
CA LYS A 282 22.90 -3.20 -4.42
C LYS A 282 23.86 -2.55 -3.43
N LYS A 283 24.10 -3.20 -2.29
CA LYS A 283 25.17 -2.80 -1.36
C LYS A 283 26.45 -2.69 -2.20
N SER A 284 27.05 -1.51 -2.27
CA SER A 284 28.29 -1.31 -3.01
C SER A 284 29.27 -2.38 -2.51
N GLN A 285 29.67 -3.30 -3.39
CA GLN A 285 30.84 -4.11 -3.11
C GLN A 285 31.98 -3.11 -3.03
N SER A 286 32.37 -2.76 -1.81
CA SER A 286 33.67 -2.19 -1.56
C SER A 286 34.65 -3.13 -2.24
N ASN A 287 35.26 -2.68 -3.34
CA ASN A 287 36.48 -3.27 -3.85
C ASN A 287 37.50 -3.17 -2.72
N SER A 288 37.55 -4.18 -1.85
CA SER A 288 38.78 -4.55 -1.16
C SER A 288 39.70 -5.08 -2.25
N GLY A 289 40.30 -4.14 -2.98
CA GLY A 289 41.47 -4.40 -3.78
C GLY A 289 42.64 -4.59 -2.82
N ASP A 290 42.78 -5.80 -2.29
CA ASP A 290 44.09 -6.28 -1.92
C ASP A 290 44.72 -6.84 -3.19
N GLY A 291 45.43 -5.94 -3.88
CA GLY A 291 46.48 -6.34 -4.79
C GLY A 291 47.60 -6.98 -3.97
N LEU A 292 47.68 -8.31 -4.02
CA LEU A 292 48.92 -9.03 -3.78
C LEU A 292 49.45 -9.51 -5.14
N LYS A 293 50.25 -8.64 -5.76
CA LYS A 293 51.35 -9.05 -6.63
C LYS A 293 52.60 -9.11 -5.75
N ALA A 294 53.24 -10.27 -5.68
CA ALA A 294 54.69 -10.41 -5.62
C ALA A 294 55.05 -11.90 -5.78
N GLU A 295 55.78 -12.17 -6.87
CA GLU A 295 56.70 -13.29 -7.16
C GLU A 295 56.20 -14.74 -7.12
#